data_AF-A0A834LB13-F1
#
_entry.id   AF-A0A834LB13-F1
#
_cell.length_a   1.000
_cell.length_b   1.000
_cell.length_c   1.000
_cell.angle_alpha   90.00
_cell.angle_beta   90.00
_cell.angle_gamma   90.00
#
_symmetry.space_group_name_H-M   'P 1'
#
loop_
_entity.id
_entity.type
_entity.pdbx_description
1 polymer ?
#
loop_
_entity_poly.entity_id
_entity_poly.type
_entity_poly.pdbx_seq_one_letter_code
_entity_poly.pdbx_strand_id
1 'polypeptide(L)'
;MDTFAHCHFVNYWENKDIVLVFPLVKHFTFLLACRLLMSAEDPNLVAILENAVKFVLKGAFSIPIDLPGTPLNHAMKASSLIQKELLVIIKQWTIELATGMTSPTQDILSHMLSTSDDNGTFMDEVDVANKMFGLLIGSHE
;
A
#
# COMPACT_ATOMS: atom_id res chain seq x y z
N MET A 1 -7.79 -22.87 3.86
CA MET A 1 -7.48 -21.45 4.17
C MET A 1 -6.00 -21.28 3.93
N ASP A 2 -5.58 -20.25 3.20
CA ASP A 2 -4.16 -19.97 3.03
C ASP A 2 -3.49 -19.65 4.38
N THR A 3 -2.18 -19.83 4.46
CA THR A 3 -1.42 -19.69 5.70
C THR A 3 -1.56 -18.29 6.31
N PHE A 4 -1.76 -17.26 5.48
CA PHE A 4 -1.83 -15.88 5.92
C PHE A 4 -3.18 -15.56 6.59
N ALA A 5 -4.29 -15.97 5.98
CA ALA A 5 -5.60 -15.91 6.61
C ALA A 5 -5.64 -16.73 7.92
N HIS A 6 -5.05 -17.92 7.94
CA HIS A 6 -4.96 -18.72 9.16
C HIS A 6 -4.23 -17.99 10.29
N CYS A 7 -3.05 -17.42 10.02
CA CYS A 7 -2.31 -16.62 11.00
C CYS A 7 -3.13 -15.43 11.53
N HIS A 8 -3.93 -14.79 10.69
CA HIS A 8 -4.82 -13.70 11.13
C HIS A 8 -5.86 -14.18 12.15
N PHE A 9 -6.51 -15.32 11.91
CA PHE A 9 -7.48 -15.87 12.86
C PHE A 9 -6.81 -16.28 14.19
N VAL A 10 -5.68 -16.97 14.12
CA VAL A 10 -4.92 -17.37 15.32
C VAL A 10 -4.50 -16.15 16.15
N ASN A 11 -3.97 -15.11 15.52
CA ASN A 11 -3.41 -13.96 16.24
C ASN A 11 -4.49 -12.99 16.76
N TYR A 12 -5.61 -12.83 16.05
CA TYR A 12 -6.57 -11.77 16.34
C TYR A 12 -7.95 -12.24 16.79
N TRP A 13 -8.33 -13.50 16.55
CA TRP A 13 -9.69 -14.01 16.78
C TRP A 13 -9.74 -15.12 17.83
N GLU A 14 -8.80 -16.06 17.80
CA GLU A 14 -8.78 -17.17 18.74
C GLU A 14 -8.68 -16.70 20.19
N ASN A 15 -9.37 -17.40 21.08
CA ASN A 15 -9.41 -17.13 22.53
C ASN A 15 -9.95 -15.74 22.91
N LYS A 16 -10.77 -15.11 22.04
CA LYS A 16 -11.51 -13.88 22.37
C LYS A 16 -13.00 -14.12 22.45
N ASP A 17 -13.62 -13.67 23.55
CA ASP A 17 -15.07 -13.73 23.74
C ASP A 17 -15.82 -12.76 22.82
N ILE A 18 -15.20 -11.61 22.51
CA ILE A 18 -15.76 -10.56 21.65
C ILE A 18 -14.70 -10.14 20.63
N VAL A 19 -15.09 -10.12 19.36
CA VAL A 19 -14.22 -9.74 18.25
C VAL A 19 -14.86 -8.57 17.49
N LEU A 20 -14.11 -7.47 17.34
CA LEU A 20 -14.48 -6.37 16.46
C LEU A 20 -14.06 -6.71 15.03
N VAL A 21 -14.97 -7.34 14.28
CA VAL A 21 -14.66 -7.90 12.96
C VAL A 21 -14.21 -6.84 11.96
N PHE A 22 -14.93 -5.71 11.86
CA PHE A 22 -14.67 -4.67 10.87
C PHE A 22 -13.22 -4.13 10.89
N PRO A 23 -12.67 -3.64 12.02
CA PRO A 23 -11.28 -3.16 12.04
C PRO A 23 -10.25 -4.26 11.77
N LEU A 24 -10.52 -5.50 12.16
CA LEU A 24 -9.60 -6.62 11.91
C LEU A 24 -9.56 -7.03 10.45
N VAL A 25 -10.72 -7.14 9.81
CA VAL A 25 -10.81 -7.45 8.37
C VAL A 25 -10.19 -6.33 7.55
N LYS A 26 -10.44 -5.07 7.91
CA LYS A 26 -9.84 -3.89 7.25
C LYS A 26 -8.31 -3.90 7.32
N HIS A 27 -7.75 -4.19 8.50
CA HIS A 27 -6.31 -4.33 8.67
C HIS A 27 -5.76 -5.53 7.87
N PHE A 28 -6.47 -6.66 7.91
CA PHE A 28 -6.10 -7.87 7.16
C PHE A 28 -6.06 -7.63 5.64
N THR A 29 -7.09 -7.00 5.07
CA THR A 29 -7.15 -6.72 3.63
C THR A 29 -6.05 -5.74 3.21
N PHE A 30 -5.77 -4.73 4.03
CA PHE A 30 -4.70 -3.79 3.76
C PHE A 30 -3.32 -4.46 3.80
N LEU A 31 -3.04 -5.25 4.84
CA LEU A 31 -1.79 -6.01 4.95
C LEU A 31 -1.63 -7.01 3.78
N LEU A 32 -2.72 -7.69 3.40
CA LEU A 32 -2.72 -8.59 2.24
C LEU A 32 -2.40 -7.83 0.95
N ALA A 33 -2.96 -6.62 0.77
CA ALA A 33 -2.66 -5.78 -0.38
C ALA A 33 -1.20 -5.33 -0.41
N CYS A 34 -0.64 -4.86 0.70
CA CYS A 34 0.80 -4.53 0.79
C CYS A 34 1.68 -5.72 0.36
N ARG A 35 1.33 -6.93 0.79
CA ARG A 35 2.04 -8.15 0.40
C ARG A 35 1.90 -8.47 -1.09
N LEU A 36 0.68 -8.45 -1.63
CA LEU A 36 0.42 -8.79 -3.03
C LEU A 36 0.94 -7.73 -4.02
N LEU A 37 0.92 -6.47 -3.61
CA LEU A 37 1.28 -5.35 -4.47
C LEU A 37 2.80 -5.14 -4.53
N MET A 38 3.50 -5.29 -3.41
CA MET A 38 4.91 -4.88 -3.29
C MET A 38 5.76 -5.78 -2.39
N SER A 39 5.28 -6.99 -2.09
CA SER A 39 5.93 -7.93 -1.16
C SER A 39 6.32 -7.30 0.19
N ALA A 40 5.56 -6.29 0.64
CA ALA A 40 5.86 -5.56 1.87
C ALA A 40 5.19 -6.26 3.06
N GLU A 41 6.01 -6.83 3.95
CA GLU A 41 5.56 -7.50 5.18
C GLU A 41 6.02 -6.80 6.47
N ASP A 42 6.81 -5.72 6.40
CA ASP A 42 7.23 -4.96 7.58
C ASP A 42 6.01 -4.32 8.27
N PRO A 43 5.69 -4.72 9.52
CA PRO A 43 4.53 -4.19 10.23
C PRO A 43 4.58 -2.67 10.43
N ASN A 44 5.78 -2.08 10.52
CA ASN A 44 5.92 -0.63 10.72
C ASN A 44 5.54 0.14 9.45
N LEU A 45 6.08 -0.27 8.30
CA LEU A 45 5.73 0.31 7.01
C LEU A 45 4.23 0.18 6.74
N VAL A 46 3.66 -1.00 6.97
CA VAL A 46 2.22 -1.24 6.78
C VAL A 46 1.39 -0.31 7.67
N ALA A 47 1.73 -0.20 8.95
CA ALA A 47 1.01 0.70 9.87
C ALA A 47 1.12 2.18 9.46
N ILE A 48 2.28 2.61 8.97
CA ILE A 48 2.49 3.97 8.45
C ILE A 48 1.59 4.22 7.24
N LEU A 49 1.59 3.31 6.27
CA LEU A 49 0.79 3.42 5.05
C LEU A 49 -0.72 3.37 5.39
N GLU A 50 -1.16 2.42 6.20
CA GLU A 50 -2.56 2.26 6.62
C GLU A 50 -3.09 3.53 7.28
N ASN A 51 -2.31 4.08 8.23
CA ASN A 51 -2.68 5.32 8.91
C ASN A 51 -2.70 6.51 7.95
N ALA A 52 -1.75 6.61 7.02
CA ALA A 52 -1.75 7.67 6.02
C ALA A 52 -2.96 7.58 5.07
N VAL A 53 -3.30 6.38 4.60
CA VAL A 53 -4.46 6.12 3.73
C VAL A 53 -5.76 6.57 4.40
N LYS A 54 -5.92 6.32 5.70
CA LYS A 54 -7.05 6.83 6.48
C LYS A 54 -7.19 8.36 6.41
N PHE A 55 -6.08 9.10 6.48
CA PHE A 55 -6.12 10.56 6.33
C PHE A 55 -6.47 10.98 4.90
N VAL A 56 -5.91 10.30 3.89
CA VAL A 56 -6.22 10.57 2.48
C VAL A 56 -7.70 10.41 2.22
N LEU A 57 -8.29 9.28 2.60
CA LEU A 57 -9.72 9.01 2.39
C LEU A 57 -10.61 10.02 3.13
N LYS A 58 -10.25 10.39 4.36
CA LYS A 58 -10.97 11.42 5.11
C LYS A 58 -10.94 12.78 4.42
N GLY A 59 -9.83 13.17 3.80
CA GLY A 59 -9.74 14.44 3.07
C GLY A 59 -10.36 14.39 1.67
N ALA A 60 -10.33 13.24 0.99
CA ALA A 60 -10.92 13.06 -0.34
C ALA A 60 -12.44 13.33 -0.36
N PHE A 61 -13.13 13.01 0.73
CA PHE A 61 -14.56 13.27 0.91
C PHE A 61 -14.87 14.51 1.77
N SER A 62 -13.91 15.40 1.97
CA SER A 62 -14.07 16.61 2.80
C SER A 62 -14.38 17.87 1.99
N ILE A 63 -14.76 18.94 2.69
CA ILE A 63 -14.85 20.28 2.08
C ILE A 63 -13.44 20.71 1.65
N PRO A 64 -13.25 21.22 0.43
CA PRO A 64 -11.93 21.50 -0.14
C PRO A 64 -11.32 22.80 0.43
N ILE A 65 -11.06 22.83 1.73
CA ILE A 65 -10.41 23.93 2.44
C ILE A 65 -9.04 23.46 2.88
N ASP A 66 -7.98 24.05 2.34
CA ASP A 66 -6.61 23.78 2.74
C ASP A 66 -6.12 24.78 3.79
N LEU A 67 -6.43 24.49 5.05
CA LEU A 67 -5.91 25.22 6.22
C LEU A 67 -5.32 24.23 7.24
N PRO A 68 -4.34 24.64 8.05
CA PRO A 68 -3.80 23.78 9.11
C PRO A 68 -4.91 23.20 10.00
N GLY A 69 -4.91 21.87 10.19
CA GLY A 69 -5.91 21.16 10.99
C GLY A 69 -7.16 20.70 10.23
N THR A 70 -7.33 21.12 8.97
CA THR A 70 -8.44 20.66 8.12
C THR A 70 -8.21 19.24 7.58
N PRO A 71 -9.27 18.49 7.23
CA PRO A 71 -9.12 17.17 6.64
C PRO A 71 -8.35 17.18 5.32
N LEU A 72 -8.59 18.16 4.42
CA LEU A 72 -7.86 18.25 3.16
C LEU A 72 -6.36 18.50 3.40
N ASN A 73 -5.99 19.40 4.32
CA ASN A 73 -4.59 19.64 4.65
C ASN A 73 -3.88 18.39 5.18
N HIS A 74 -4.56 17.61 6.03
CA HIS A 74 -4.03 16.34 6.52
C HIS A 74 -3.90 15.30 5.40
N ALA A 75 -4.88 15.20 4.50
CA ALA A 75 -4.81 14.32 3.35
C ALA A 75 -3.66 14.67 2.41
N MET A 76 -3.42 15.96 2.11
CA MET A 76 -2.29 16.38 1.28
C MET A 76 -0.95 15.97 1.89
N LYS A 77 -0.77 16.16 3.20
CA LYS A 77 0.44 15.72 3.93
C LYS A 77 0.60 14.21 3.91
N ALA A 78 -0.48 13.47 4.13
CA ALA A 78 -0.48 12.01 4.09
C ALA A 78 -0.19 11.48 2.68
N SER A 79 -0.75 12.09 1.64
CA SER A 79 -0.47 11.74 0.24
C SER A 79 1.01 11.92 -0.10
N SER A 80 1.61 13.04 0.30
CA SER A 80 3.05 13.27 0.12
C SER A 80 3.91 12.23 0.86
N LEU A 81 3.49 11.80 2.05
CA LEU A 81 4.16 10.75 2.80
C LEU A 81 4.09 9.41 2.06
N ILE A 82 2.90 8.99 1.62
CA ILE A 82 2.74 7.73 0.88
C ILE A 82 3.57 7.75 -0.40
N GLN A 83 3.50 8.83 -1.20
CA GLN A 83 4.29 8.94 -2.43
C GLN A 83 5.79 8.83 -2.15
N LYS A 84 6.28 9.43 -1.07
CA LYS A 84 7.69 9.33 -0.68
C LYS A 84 8.07 7.88 -0.33
N GLU A 85 7.29 7.19 0.50
CA GLU A 85 7.56 5.80 0.86
C GLU A 85 7.51 4.87 -0.37
N LEU A 86 6.51 5.06 -1.24
CA LEU A 86 6.39 4.31 -2.50
C LEU A 86 7.62 4.50 -3.39
N LEU A 87 8.08 5.74 -3.56
CA LEU A 87 9.28 6.01 -4.38
C LEU A 87 10.54 5.38 -3.78
N VAL A 88 10.69 5.33 -2.46
CA VAL A 88 11.81 4.62 -1.82
C VAL A 88 11.76 3.13 -2.15
N ILE A 89 10.58 2.51 -2.00
CA ILE A 89 10.37 1.09 -2.31
C ILE A 89 10.65 0.83 -3.80
N ILE A 90 10.06 1.61 -4.69
CA ILE A 90 10.26 1.48 -6.15
C ILE A 90 11.73 1.55 -6.53
N LYS A 91 12.49 2.52 -5.99
CA LYS A 91 13.93 2.63 -6.26
C LYS A 91 14.72 1.40 -5.81
N GLN A 92 14.38 0.87 -4.64
CA GLN A 92 14.99 -0.35 -4.14
C GLN A 92 14.72 -1.53 -5.09
N TRP A 93 13.46 -1.70 -5.51
CA TRP A 93 13.05 -2.73 -6.44
C TRP A 93 13.69 -2.60 -7.82
N THR A 94 13.81 -1.39 -8.36
CA THR A 94 14.51 -1.13 -9.63
C THR A 94 15.96 -1.61 -9.57
N ILE A 95 16.66 -1.38 -8.44
CA ILE A 95 18.04 -1.84 -8.24
C ILE A 95 18.09 -3.37 -8.16
N GLU A 96 17.21 -3.98 -7.37
CA GLU A 96 17.18 -5.44 -7.18
C GLU A 96 16.85 -6.22 -8.45
N LEU A 97 15.95 -5.68 -9.29
CA LEU A 97 15.66 -6.24 -10.62
C LEU A 97 16.87 -6.12 -11.54
N ALA A 98 17.57 -4.97 -11.52
CA ALA A 98 18.77 -4.77 -12.33
C ALA A 98 19.94 -5.69 -11.91
N THR A 99 20.03 -6.06 -10.63
CA THR A 99 21.05 -7.00 -10.12
C THR A 99 20.63 -8.47 -10.19
N GLY A 100 19.40 -8.76 -10.63
CA GLY A 100 18.85 -10.12 -10.72
C GLY A 100 18.59 -10.77 -9.36
N MET A 101 18.48 -9.97 -8.29
CA MET A 101 18.18 -10.45 -6.94
C MET A 101 16.70 -10.80 -6.75
N THR A 102 15.83 -10.27 -7.61
CA THR A 102 14.38 -10.48 -7.49
C THR A 102 13.73 -10.83 -8.82
N SER A 103 12.65 -11.62 -8.77
CA SER A 103 11.90 -12.05 -9.96
C SER A 103 10.98 -10.94 -10.48
N PRO A 104 10.94 -10.67 -11.81
CA PRO A 104 10.01 -9.73 -12.45
C PRO A 104 8.51 -10.01 -12.22
N THR A 105 8.17 -11.18 -11.70
CA THR A 105 6.79 -11.66 -11.56
C THR A 105 6.40 -11.96 -10.12
N GLN A 106 7.18 -11.48 -9.15
CA GLN A 106 6.94 -11.77 -7.74
C GLN A 106 5.68 -11.06 -7.20
N ASP A 107 5.45 -9.83 -7.65
CA ASP A 107 4.33 -8.99 -7.23
C ASP A 107 3.95 -8.00 -8.35
N ILE A 108 2.89 -7.22 -8.11
CA ILE A 108 2.39 -6.26 -9.10
C ILE A 108 3.42 -5.16 -9.35
N LEU A 109 4.18 -4.71 -8.34
CA LEU A 109 5.20 -3.69 -8.48
C LEU A 109 6.33 -4.14 -9.42
N SER A 110 6.93 -5.30 -9.17
CA SER A 110 7.98 -5.89 -10.01
C SER A 110 7.51 -6.11 -11.45
N HIS A 111 6.26 -6.53 -11.62
CA HIS A 111 5.63 -6.65 -12.94
C HIS A 111 5.49 -5.28 -13.62
N MET A 112 5.02 -4.24 -12.91
CA MET A 112 4.91 -2.88 -13.45
C MET A 112 6.27 -2.31 -13.89
N LEU A 113 7.34 -2.60 -13.14
CA LEU A 113 8.69 -2.15 -13.47
C LEU A 113 9.30 -2.89 -14.67
N SER A 114 8.87 -4.13 -14.92
CA SER A 114 9.45 -5.02 -15.93
C SER A 114 8.63 -5.12 -17.21
N THR A 115 7.46 -4.49 -17.27
CA THR A 115 6.55 -4.55 -18.42
C THR A 115 6.62 -3.25 -19.21
N SER A 116 6.95 -3.34 -20.50
CA SER A 116 6.85 -2.22 -21.42
C SER A 116 5.45 -2.10 -22.03
N ASP A 117 5.12 -0.92 -22.53
CA ASP A 117 3.97 -0.74 -23.42
C ASP A 117 4.21 -1.39 -24.81
N ASP A 118 3.22 -1.27 -25.70
CA ASP A 118 3.28 -1.79 -27.07
C ASP A 118 4.43 -1.18 -27.90
N ASN A 119 4.97 -0.03 -27.48
CA ASN A 119 6.09 0.66 -28.13
C ASN A 119 7.46 0.29 -27.52
N GLY A 120 7.50 -0.58 -26.50
CA GLY A 120 8.72 -0.91 -25.78
C GLY A 120 9.15 0.14 -24.74
N THR A 121 8.25 1.07 -24.37
CA THR A 121 8.51 2.11 -23.36
C THR A 121 8.13 1.58 -21.97
N PHE A 122 9.05 1.68 -21.02
CA PHE A 122 8.80 1.33 -19.62
C PHE A 122 8.18 2.51 -18.86
N MET A 123 7.39 2.19 -17.85
CA MET A 123 6.78 3.19 -16.97
C MET A 123 7.84 3.85 -16.09
N ASP A 124 7.78 5.17 -15.92
CA ASP A 124 8.67 5.85 -14.98
C ASP A 124 8.25 5.62 -13.52
N GLU A 125 9.20 5.84 -12.60
CA GLU A 125 9.01 5.56 -11.17
C GLU A 125 7.84 6.37 -10.56
N VAL A 126 7.57 7.57 -11.05
CA VAL A 126 6.51 8.44 -10.52
C VAL A 126 5.15 7.92 -10.96
N ASP A 127 5.01 7.49 -12.21
CA ASP A 127 3.80 6.86 -12.71
C ASP A 127 3.51 5.52 -12.04
N VAL A 128 4.55 4.70 -11.78
CA VAL A 128 4.42 3.48 -10.98
C VAL A 128 3.94 3.84 -9.57
N ALA A 129 4.56 4.83 -8.91
CA ALA A 129 4.15 5.27 -7.58
C ALA A 129 2.68 5.73 -7.55
N ASN A 130 2.23 6.47 -8.56
CA ASN A 130 0.85 6.95 -8.65
C ASN A 130 -0.16 5.80 -8.81
N LYS A 131 0.17 4.78 -9.61
CA LYS A 131 -0.70 3.59 -9.75
C LYS A 131 -0.76 2.78 -8.46
N MET A 132 0.40 2.57 -7.83
CA MET A 132 0.49 1.87 -6.55
C MET A 132 -0.27 2.59 -5.44
N PHE A 133 -0.19 3.93 -5.42
CA PHE A 133 -1.00 4.76 -4.53
C PHE A 133 -2.49 4.46 -4.70
N GLY A 134 -3.01 4.49 -5.93
CA GLY A 134 -4.42 4.20 -6.20
C GLY A 134 -4.85 2.80 -5.74
N LEU A 135 -4.01 1.79 -5.97
CA LEU A 135 -4.28 0.41 -5.55
C LEU A 135 -4.31 0.27 -4.02
N LEU A 136 -3.37 0.92 -3.31
CA LEU A 136 -3.35 0.93 -1.84
C LEU A 136 -4.59 1.60 -1.26
N ILE A 137 -5.00 2.75 -1.81
CA ILE A 137 -6.23 3.44 -1.39
C ILE A 137 -7.45 2.52 -1.58
N GLY A 138 -7.55 1.84 -2.71
CA GLY A 138 -8.65 0.92 -3.01
C GLY A 138 -8.70 -0.33 -2.12
N SER A 139 -7.57 -0.72 -1.52
CA SER A 139 -7.48 -1.92 -0.67
C SER A 139 -7.92 -1.72 0.78
N HIS A 140 -8.04 -0.47 1.22
CA HIS A 140 -8.29 -0.13 2.62
C HIS A 140 -9.77 -0.01 3.00
N GLU A 141 -10.69 0.16 2.05
CA GLU A 141 -12.13 0.36 2.33
C GLU A 141 -12.97 -0.90 2.21
#